data_AF-A0A164M9A5-F1
#
_entry.id   AF-A0A164M9A5-F1
#
_cell.length_a   1.000
_cell.length_b   1.000
_cell.length_c   1.000
_cell.angle_alpha   90.00
_cell.angle_beta   90.00
_cell.angle_gamma   90.00
#
_symmetry.space_group_name_H-M   'P 1'
#
loop_
_entity.id
_entity.type
_entity.pdbx_description
1 polymer ?
#
loop_
_entity_poly.entity_id
_entity_poly.type
_entity_poly.pdbx_seq_one_letter_code
_entity_poly.pdbx_strand_id
1 'polypeptide(L)'
;TVSLSVANKPLIHQVIPVIDHLTTKLATAADDESGNTSLIVRHGSANGVEVLNKYYSKTDESVMYRVAMVLHPKYKLEYFRAKKWKKKWIKQAEAIVREIWKRDYLPKVVQNVPPKPVRDQFIHGMF
;
A
#
# COMPACT_ATOMS: atom_id res chain seq x y z
N THR A 1 -7.73 17.74 -0.70
CA THR A 1 -6.43 18.33 -0.34
C THR A 1 -5.51 17.22 0.15
N VAL A 2 -4.36 17.05 -0.49
CA VAL A 2 -3.32 16.11 -0.06
C VAL A 2 -2.43 16.85 0.92
N SER A 3 -2.27 16.34 2.14
CA SER A 3 -1.38 16.92 3.16
C SER A 3 -0.18 15.99 3.33
N LEU A 4 1.03 16.49 3.08
CA LEU A 4 2.27 15.69 3.19
C LEU A 4 2.90 15.73 4.59
N SER A 5 2.45 16.65 5.44
CA SER A 5 2.91 16.79 6.82
C SER A 5 1.74 17.22 7.70
N VAL A 6 1.43 16.40 8.71
CA VAL A 6 0.42 16.68 9.74
C VAL A 6 0.92 16.06 11.03
N ALA A 7 0.89 16.82 12.13
CA ALA A 7 1.27 16.30 13.44
C ALA A 7 0.32 15.17 13.89
N ASN A 8 0.87 14.18 14.60
CA ASN A 8 0.13 13.08 15.23
C ASN A 8 -0.72 12.21 14.27
N LYS A 9 -0.39 12.15 12.97
CA LYS A 9 -1.10 11.30 12.01
C LYS A 9 -0.12 10.55 11.11
N PRO A 10 -0.19 9.21 11.00
CA PRO A 10 0.68 8.45 10.11
C PRO A 10 0.26 8.63 8.64
N LEU A 11 1.07 9.34 7.85
CA LEU A 11 0.80 9.65 6.43
C LEU A 11 1.53 8.71 5.46
N ILE A 12 2.11 7.61 5.96
CA ILE A 12 2.88 6.67 5.14
C ILE A 12 2.07 6.08 3.97
N HIS A 13 0.76 5.89 4.16
CA HIS A 13 -0.17 5.42 3.13
C HIS A 13 -0.38 6.42 1.99
N GLN A 14 0.00 7.69 2.15
CA GLN A 14 -0.18 8.72 1.13
C GLN A 14 1.03 8.83 0.19
N VAL A 15 2.20 8.34 0.61
CA VAL A 15 3.46 8.52 -0.14
C VAL A 15 3.35 7.95 -1.56
N ILE A 16 2.95 6.68 -1.70
CA ILE A 16 2.79 6.04 -3.03
C ILE A 16 1.73 6.77 -3.89
N PRO A 17 0.50 7.03 -3.39
CA PRO A 17 -0.50 7.80 -4.14
C PRO A 17 -0.04 9.19 -4.58
N VAL A 18 0.73 9.90 -3.76
CA VAL A 18 1.23 11.23 -4.10
C VAL A 18 2.28 11.15 -5.17
N ILE A 19 3.26 10.25 -5.05
CA ILE A 19 4.28 10.07 -6.09
C ILE A 19 3.60 9.67 -7.41
N ASP A 20 2.65 8.72 -7.40
CA ASP A 20 1.89 8.34 -8.58
C ASP A 20 1.15 9.53 -9.21
N HIS A 21 0.54 10.39 -8.38
CA HIS A 21 -0.17 11.58 -8.85
C HIS A 21 0.77 12.60 -9.49
N LEU A 22 1.91 12.88 -8.85
CA LEU A 22 2.92 13.79 -9.37
C LEU A 22 3.53 13.26 -10.67
N THR A 23 3.90 11.98 -10.71
CA THR A 23 4.45 11.33 -11.91
C THR A 23 3.45 11.39 -13.06
N THR A 24 2.16 11.15 -12.81
CA THR A 24 1.12 11.28 -13.85
C THR A 24 1.08 12.70 -14.40
N LYS A 25 1.07 13.73 -13.54
CA LYS A 25 1.00 15.13 -13.95
C LYS A 25 2.23 15.58 -14.74
N LEU A 26 3.43 15.21 -14.28
CA LEU A 26 4.67 15.58 -14.94
C LEU A 26 4.86 14.81 -16.26
N ALA A 27 4.50 13.52 -16.31
CA ALA A 27 4.55 12.76 -17.56
C ALA A 27 3.59 13.36 -18.60
N THR A 28 2.36 13.70 -18.22
CA THR A 28 1.42 14.38 -19.14
C THR A 28 1.95 15.71 -19.64
N ALA A 29 2.65 16.48 -18.79
CA ALA A 29 3.25 17.76 -19.20
C ALA A 29 4.50 17.57 -20.08
N ALA A 30 5.29 16.50 -19.87
CA ALA A 30 6.46 16.18 -20.68
C ALA A 30 6.06 15.72 -22.10
N ASP A 31 5.02 14.87 -22.17
CA ASP A 31 4.50 14.28 -23.40
C ASP A 31 3.53 15.21 -24.16
N ASP A 32 3.30 16.44 -23.68
CA ASP A 32 2.40 17.39 -24.34
C ASP A 32 3.00 17.93 -25.63
N GLU A 33 2.64 17.31 -26.75
CA GLU A 33 2.99 17.73 -28.10
C GLU A 33 2.01 18.75 -28.70
N SER A 34 0.93 19.09 -27.99
CA SER A 34 -0.12 20.00 -28.50
C SER A 34 0.33 21.47 -28.65
N GLY A 35 1.56 21.80 -28.27
CA GLY A 35 2.13 23.15 -28.32
C GLY A 35 1.66 24.06 -27.18
N ASN A 36 0.77 23.58 -26.30
CA ASN A 36 0.27 24.35 -25.16
C ASN A 36 1.30 24.48 -24.03
N THR A 37 2.23 23.53 -23.92
CA THR A 37 3.28 23.53 -22.91
C THR A 37 4.63 23.94 -23.52
N SER A 38 5.29 24.95 -22.92
CA SER A 38 6.62 25.40 -23.34
C SER A 38 7.67 24.31 -23.24
N LEU A 39 8.63 24.27 -24.17
CA LEU A 39 9.73 23.30 -24.20
C LEU A 39 10.50 23.23 -22.88
N ILE A 40 10.72 24.37 -22.22
CA ILE A 40 11.40 24.43 -20.92
C ILE A 40 10.62 23.65 -19.85
N VAL A 41 9.29 23.78 -19.85
CA VAL A 41 8.41 23.08 -18.90
C VAL A 41 8.36 21.58 -19.23
N ARG A 42 8.37 21.20 -20.51
CA ARG A 42 8.43 19.79 -20.92
C ARG A 42 9.71 19.11 -20.44
N HIS A 43 10.87 19.72 -20.72
CA HIS A 43 12.16 19.20 -20.27
C HIS A 43 12.27 19.18 -18.74
N GLY A 44 11.81 20.23 -18.06
CA GLY A 44 11.75 20.27 -16.60
C GLY A 44 10.87 19.16 -16.03
N SER A 45 9.74 18.86 -16.67
CA SER A 45 8.82 17.80 -16.26
C SER A 45 9.42 16.41 -16.46
N ALA A 46 10.11 16.17 -17.58
CA ALA A 46 10.84 14.93 -17.82
C ALA A 46 11.91 14.66 -16.74
N ASN A 47 12.71 15.67 -16.41
CA ASN A 47 13.69 15.58 -15.31
C ASN A 47 13.00 15.32 -13.96
N GLY A 48 11.86 15.97 -13.71
CA GLY A 48 11.07 15.74 -12.50
C GLY A 48 10.58 14.30 -12.38
N VAL A 49 10.17 13.67 -13.49
CA VAL A 49 9.81 12.24 -13.52
C VAL A 49 10.99 11.35 -13.14
N GLU A 50 12.20 11.64 -13.63
CA GLU A 50 13.40 10.89 -13.24
C GLU A 50 13.70 10.98 -11.75
N VAL A 51 13.58 12.18 -11.16
CA VAL A 51 13.73 12.37 -9.72
C VAL A 51 12.67 11.57 -8.95
N LEU A 52 11.41 11.62 -9.38
CA LEU A 52 10.35 10.84 -8.74
C LEU A 52 10.60 9.34 -8.83
N ASN A 53 11.08 8.83 -9.96
CA ASN A 53 11.44 7.41 -10.12
C ASN A 53 12.54 6.99 -9.13
N LYS A 54 13.56 7.83 -8.93
CA LYS A 54 14.61 7.58 -7.91
C LYS A 54 14.04 7.44 -6.51
N TYR A 55 13.12 8.31 -6.12
CA TYR A 55 12.49 8.23 -4.79
C TYR A 55 11.47 7.10 -4.69
N TYR A 56 10.78 6.77 -5.78
CA TYR A 56 9.89 5.62 -5.85
C TYR A 56 10.65 4.33 -5.56
N SER A 57 11.84 4.14 -6.14
CA SER A 57 12.71 2.99 -5.85
C SER A 57 13.05 2.88 -4.35
N LYS A 58 13.23 4.00 -3.65
CA LYS A 58 13.46 3.99 -2.19
C LYS A 58 12.24 3.53 -1.39
N THR A 59 11.02 3.76 -1.89
CA THR A 59 9.82 3.24 -1.23
C THR A 59 9.74 1.71 -1.30
N ASP A 60 10.37 1.09 -2.31
CA ASP A 60 10.42 -0.36 -2.42
C ASP A 60 11.41 -1.00 -1.45
N GLU A 61 12.38 -0.26 -0.92
CA GLU A 61 13.35 -0.74 0.08
C GLU A 61 12.68 -1.11 1.42
N SER A 62 11.52 -0.51 1.72
CA SER A 62 10.75 -0.80 2.92
C SER A 62 9.39 -1.39 2.60
N VAL A 63 9.08 -2.56 3.18
CA VAL A 63 7.76 -3.19 3.07
C VAL A 63 6.65 -2.34 3.67
N MET A 64 6.98 -1.39 4.56
CA MET A 64 6.01 -0.60 5.32
C MET A 64 5.08 0.22 4.43
N TYR A 65 5.57 0.77 3.31
CA TYR A 65 4.74 1.53 2.38
C TYR A 65 3.66 0.64 1.73
N ARG A 66 4.04 -0.56 1.29
CA ARG A 66 3.12 -1.53 0.70
C ARG A 66 2.14 -2.08 1.72
N VAL A 67 2.62 -2.42 2.92
CA VAL A 67 1.77 -2.90 4.03
C VAL A 67 0.74 -1.85 4.41
N ALA A 68 1.14 -0.60 4.59
CA ALA A 68 0.24 0.49 4.95
C ALA A 68 -0.87 0.70 3.91
N MET A 69 -0.54 0.62 2.62
CA MET A 69 -1.51 0.68 1.53
C MET A 69 -2.51 -0.48 1.56
N VAL A 70 -2.03 -1.72 1.78
CA VAL A 70 -2.90 -2.91 1.83
C VAL A 70 -3.85 -2.87 3.02
N LEU A 71 -3.39 -2.40 4.18
CA LEU A 71 -4.21 -2.27 5.39
C LEU A 71 -5.19 -1.09 5.33
N HIS A 72 -4.95 -0.12 4.45
CA HIS A 72 -5.81 1.06 4.32
C HIS A 72 -7.16 0.70 3.67
N PRO A 73 -8.31 0.96 4.32
CA PRO A 73 -9.62 0.47 3.88
C PRO A 73 -10.05 1.00 2.51
N LYS A 74 -9.60 2.21 2.14
CA LYS A 74 -9.86 2.81 0.82
C LYS A 74 -9.04 2.18 -0.32
N TYR A 75 -7.83 1.71 -0.03
CA TYR A 75 -6.88 1.31 -1.07
C TYR A 75 -6.88 -0.20 -1.25
N LYS A 76 -6.49 -0.94 -0.19
CA LYS A 76 -6.35 -2.40 -0.22
C LYS A 76 -5.50 -2.86 -1.41
N LEU A 77 -5.68 -4.11 -1.83
CA LEU A 77 -5.05 -4.63 -3.04
C LEU A 77 -5.64 -4.03 -4.33
N GLU A 78 -6.87 -3.47 -4.27
CA GLU A 78 -7.56 -2.87 -5.41
C GLU A 78 -6.80 -1.66 -5.98
N TYR A 79 -6.17 -0.86 -5.12
CA TYR A 79 -5.33 0.25 -5.56
C TYR A 79 -4.26 -0.19 -6.56
N PHE A 80 -3.51 -1.25 -6.24
CA PHE A 80 -2.44 -1.73 -7.10
C PHE A 80 -2.97 -2.36 -8.40
N ARG A 81 -4.15 -2.99 -8.35
CA ARG A 81 -4.85 -3.51 -9.54
C ARG A 81 -5.25 -2.37 -10.48
N ALA A 82 -5.84 -1.30 -9.94
CA ALA A 82 -6.24 -0.12 -10.69
C ALA A 82 -5.03 0.59 -11.32
N LYS A 83 -3.89 0.63 -10.62
CA LYS A 83 -2.60 1.13 -11.13
C LYS A 83 -1.86 0.16 -12.06
N LYS A 84 -2.48 -0.95 -12.45
CA LYS A 84 -1.93 -1.96 -13.37
C LYS A 84 -0.56 -2.51 -12.96
N TRP A 85 -0.31 -2.61 -11.65
CA TRP A 85 0.93 -3.24 -11.18
C TRP A 85 1.02 -4.71 -11.60
N LYS A 86 2.25 -5.21 -11.73
CA LYS A 86 2.49 -6.61 -12.07
C LYS A 86 1.82 -7.52 -11.04
N LYS A 87 1.06 -8.52 -11.52
CA LYS A 87 0.35 -9.50 -10.65
C LYS A 87 1.28 -10.14 -9.62
N LYS A 88 2.55 -10.39 -9.97
CA LYS A 88 3.59 -10.91 -9.05
C LYS A 88 3.81 -9.99 -7.85
N TRP A 89 3.87 -8.67 -8.06
CA TRP A 89 4.10 -7.69 -7.00
C TRP A 89 2.89 -7.55 -6.07
N ILE A 90 1.67 -7.61 -6.63
CA ILE A 90 0.44 -7.58 -5.83
C ILE A 90 0.38 -8.81 -4.91
N LYS A 91 0.68 -10.00 -5.46
CA LYS A 91 0.76 -11.25 -4.68
C LYS A 91 1.84 -11.17 -3.60
N GLN A 92 3.01 -10.60 -3.92
CA GLN A 92 4.08 -10.43 -2.95
C GLN A 92 3.69 -9.49 -1.80
N ALA A 93 3.03 -8.36 -2.09
CA ALA A 93 2.53 -7.45 -1.07
C ALA A 93 1.50 -8.15 -0.15
N GLU A 94 0.57 -8.90 -0.72
CA GLU A 94 -0.39 -9.69 0.07
C GLU A 94 0.30 -10.72 0.96
N ALA A 95 1.28 -11.47 0.42
CA ALA A 95 2.03 -12.46 1.17
C ALA A 95 2.74 -11.83 2.38
N ILE A 96 3.44 -10.71 2.17
CA ILE A 96 4.14 -9.99 3.23
C ILE A 96 3.18 -9.57 4.36
N VAL A 97 2.02 -8.99 4.01
CA VAL A 97 1.02 -8.60 5.03
C VAL A 97 0.55 -9.81 5.83
N ARG A 98 0.26 -10.93 5.16
CA ARG A 98 -0.17 -12.16 5.83
C ARG A 98 0.92 -12.77 6.71
N GLU A 99 2.17 -12.71 6.30
CA GLU A 99 3.31 -13.18 7.09
C GLU A 99 3.50 -12.34 8.35
N ILE A 100 3.48 -11.00 8.23
CA ILE A 100 3.55 -10.09 9.39
C ILE A 100 2.40 -10.38 10.36
N TRP A 101 1.16 -10.53 9.85
CA TRP A 101 0.01 -10.86 10.69
C TRP A 101 0.21 -12.19 11.44
N LYS A 102 0.62 -13.25 10.72
CA LYS A 102 0.85 -14.57 11.31
C LYS A 102 1.96 -14.57 12.37
N ARG A 103 3.03 -13.81 12.13
CA ARG A 103 4.20 -13.76 13.03
C ARG A 103 3.91 -12.92 14.27
N ASP A 104 3.35 -11.72 14.10
CA ASP A 104 3.39 -10.69 15.15
C ASP A 104 2.03 -10.47 15.85
N TYR A 105 0.92 -10.88 15.21
CA TYR A 105 -0.45 -10.59 15.70
C TYR A 105 -1.23 -11.86 16.03
N LEU A 106 -1.16 -12.90 15.20
CA LEU A 106 -1.88 -14.15 15.42
C LEU A 106 -1.58 -14.80 16.80
N PRO A 107 -0.33 -14.85 17.29
CA PRO A 107 -0.04 -15.46 18.60
C PRO A 107 -0.76 -14.74 19.75
N LYS A 108 -0.89 -13.41 19.67
CA LYS A 108 -1.57 -12.57 20.67
C LYS A 108 -3.07 -12.81 20.69
N VAL A 109 -3.66 -13.10 19.52
CA VAL A 109 -5.07 -13.47 19.43
C VAL A 109 -5.29 -14.83 20.09
N VAL A 110 -4.48 -15.83 19.77
CA VAL A 110 -4.61 -17.21 20.30
C VAL A 110 -4.42 -17.26 21.82
N GLN A 111 -3.48 -16.50 22.38
CA GLN A 111 -3.30 -16.39 23.83
C GLN A 111 -4.53 -15.82 24.56
N ASN A 112 -5.28 -14.94 23.90
CA ASN A 112 -6.45 -14.27 24.48
C ASN A 112 -7.76 -15.03 24.23
N VAL A 113 -7.74 -16.17 23.54
CA VAL A 113 -8.93 -17.01 23.39
C VAL A 113 -9.12 -17.80 24.69
N PRO A 114 -10.25 -17.64 25.41
CA PRO A 114 -10.52 -18.45 26.58
C PRO A 114 -10.51 -19.93 26.20
N PRO A 115 -10.01 -20.82 27.07
CA PRO A 115 -9.93 -22.24 26.78
C PRO A 115 -11.29 -22.73 26.29
N LYS A 116 -11.29 -23.47 25.17
CA LYS A 116 -12.50 -24.09 24.64
C LYS A 116 -13.19 -24.83 25.80
N PRO A 117 -14.48 -24.59 26.08
CA PRO A 117 -15.18 -25.38 27.08
C PRO A 117 -15.03 -26.84 26.69
N VAL A 118 -14.44 -27.63 27.58
CA VAL A 118 -14.36 -29.08 27.44
C VAL A 118 -15.81 -29.54 27.38
N ARG A 119 -16.25 -30.00 26.21
CA ARG A 119 -17.56 -30.64 26.10
C ARG A 119 -17.43 -31.95 26.83
N ASP A 120 -17.86 -31.97 28.09
CA ASP A 120 -18.14 -33.22 28.78
C ASP A 120 -19.06 -34.03 27.87
N GLN A 121 -18.58 -35.21 27.47
CA GLN A 121 -19.37 -36.22 26.80
C GLN A 121 -20.43 -36.70 27.80
N PHE A 122 -21.51 -35.93 27.96
CA PHE A 122 -22.68 -36.33 28.73
C PHE A 122 -23.38 -37.46 27.97
N ILE A 123 -22.96 -38.69 28.30
CA ILE A 123 -23.76 -39.90 28.50
C ILE A 123 -25.21 -39.76 28.02
N HIS A 124 -25.47 -40.18 26.78
CA HIS A 124 -26.83 -40.39 26.28
C HIS A 124 -27.28 -41.78 26.72
N GLY A 125 -27.92 -41.84 27.89
CA GLY A 125 -28.37 -43.09 28.48
C GLY A 125 -29.14 -42.86 29.77
N MET A 126 -30.30 -42.19 29.66
CA MET A 126 -31.50 -42.36 30.51
C MET A 126 -32.45 -41.19 30.22
N PHE A 127 -33.49 -41.46 29.43
CA PHE A 127 -34.91 -41.19 29.64
C PHE A 127 -35.64 -41.45 28.32
#